data_AF-A0A6L8MZ37-F1
#
_entry.id   AF-A0A6L8MZ37-F1
#
_cell.length_a   1.000
_cell.length_b   1.000
_cell.length_c   1.000
_cell.angle_alpha   90.00
_cell.angle_beta   90.00
_cell.angle_gamma   90.00
#
_symmetry.space_group_name_H-M   'P 1'
#
loop_
_entity.id
_entity.type
_entity.pdbx_description
1 polymer ?
#
loop_
_entity_poly.entity_id
_entity_poly.type
_entity_poly.pdbx_seq_one_letter_code
_entity_poly.pdbx_strand_id
1 'polypeptide(L)'
;MKIKFDENVSSVTLQKLSTKCDLVLCSYSEFSKKDFEYKSSTPIDYLRVGYDEREKAPLYLLARDKETGAYYCADSVLQLREQLETTRLEILVDEIAKSQENCDILEEKRASLRNEVNAINDEITRLNEIKFPLRREIDKLKRTKESLKEDFNDWKSSHWLWQLLYWIYETINE
;
A
#
# COMPACT_ATOMS: atom_id res chain seq x y z
N MET A 1 -34.87 24.40 -9.18
CA MET A 1 -35.64 23.62 -8.21
C MET A 1 -34.69 22.63 -7.55
N LYS A 2 -34.28 22.85 -6.29
CA LYS A 2 -33.33 21.98 -5.58
C LYS A 2 -34.09 20.75 -5.07
N ILE A 3 -34.01 19.64 -5.78
CA ILE A 3 -34.51 18.36 -5.28
C ILE A 3 -33.50 17.88 -4.22
N LYS A 4 -33.90 17.90 -2.94
CA LYS A 4 -33.18 17.23 -1.87
C LYS A 4 -33.59 15.77 -1.90
N PHE A 5 -32.65 14.87 -2.20
CA PHE A 5 -32.85 13.44 -2.03
C PHE A 5 -32.47 13.05 -0.60
N ASP A 6 -33.31 12.21 -0.01
CA ASP A 6 -33.13 11.64 1.32
C ASP A 6 -31.77 10.92 1.42
N GLU A 7 -31.06 11.08 2.54
CA GLU A 7 -29.71 10.55 2.80
C GLU A 7 -29.61 9.01 2.72
N ASN A 8 -30.72 8.32 2.46
CA ASN A 8 -30.84 6.87 2.36
C ASN A 8 -31.07 6.34 0.94
N VAL A 9 -31.04 7.17 -0.11
CA VAL A 9 -31.04 6.62 -1.48
C VAL A 9 -29.66 6.04 -1.77
N SER A 10 -29.50 4.75 -1.49
CA SER A 10 -28.23 4.03 -1.68
C SER A 10 -27.63 4.33 -3.05
N SER A 11 -26.32 4.50 -3.11
CA SER A 11 -25.55 4.63 -4.36
C SER A 11 -25.95 3.58 -5.40
N VAL A 12 -26.36 2.38 -4.95
CA VAL A 12 -26.89 1.28 -5.76
C VAL A 12 -28.18 1.65 -6.50
N THR A 13 -29.09 2.40 -5.87
CA THR A 13 -30.36 2.84 -6.48
C THR A 13 -30.13 3.93 -7.52
N LEU A 14 -29.24 4.89 -7.24
CA LEU A 14 -28.84 5.94 -8.18
C LEU A 14 -28.06 5.37 -9.36
N GLN A 15 -27.17 4.41 -9.11
CA GLN A 15 -26.40 3.72 -10.13
C GLN A 15 -27.32 2.92 -11.04
N LYS A 16 -28.30 2.18 -10.48
CA LYS A 16 -29.35 1.46 -11.25
C LYS A 16 -30.21 2.40 -12.10
N LEU A 17 -30.61 3.57 -11.59
CA LEU A 17 -31.40 4.53 -12.37
C LEU A 17 -30.57 5.21 -13.47
N SER A 18 -29.29 5.53 -13.21
CA SER A 18 -28.41 6.11 -14.22
C SER A 18 -28.05 5.14 -15.34
N THR A 19 -28.00 3.83 -15.06
CA THR A 19 -27.73 2.78 -16.07
C THR A 19 -28.99 2.32 -16.80
N LYS A 20 -30.16 2.44 -16.17
CA LYS A 20 -31.46 2.07 -16.73
C LYS A 20 -31.96 3.03 -17.82
N CYS A 21 -31.57 4.31 -17.75
CA CYS A 21 -31.94 5.30 -18.75
C CYS A 21 -30.74 5.71 -19.62
N ASP A 22 -30.94 5.77 -20.93
CA ASP A 22 -30.02 6.41 -21.87
C ASP A 22 -30.44 7.85 -22.14
N LEU A 23 -29.46 8.76 -22.23
CA LEU A 23 -29.72 10.10 -22.76
C LEU A 23 -29.82 10.03 -24.28
N VAL A 24 -30.93 10.51 -24.80
CA VAL A 24 -31.25 10.48 -26.23
C VAL A 24 -31.64 11.88 -26.68
N LEU A 25 -31.16 12.27 -27.86
CA LEU A 25 -31.63 13.44 -28.58
C LEU A 25 -32.78 13.00 -29.49
N CYS A 26 -33.97 13.56 -29.27
CA CYS A 26 -35.14 13.27 -30.08
C CYS A 26 -35.53 14.50 -30.91
N SER A 27 -35.77 14.28 -32.20
CA SER A 27 -36.36 15.30 -33.08
C SER A 27 -37.88 15.22 -33.06
N TYR A 28 -38.53 16.25 -33.59
CA TYR A 28 -40.00 16.34 -33.66
C TYR A 28 -40.64 15.20 -34.47
N SER A 29 -39.96 14.68 -35.50
CA SER A 29 -40.45 13.58 -36.32
C SER A 29 -40.52 12.25 -35.54
N GLU A 30 -39.58 12.04 -34.61
CA GLU A 30 -39.56 10.89 -33.71
C GLU A 30 -40.55 11.03 -32.56
N PHE A 31 -40.74 12.25 -32.05
CA PHE A 31 -41.76 12.58 -31.06
C PHE A 31 -43.19 12.33 -31.60
N SER A 32 -43.42 12.59 -32.89
CA SER A 32 -44.72 12.39 -33.52
C SER A 32 -45.10 10.92 -33.75
N LYS A 33 -44.24 9.96 -33.40
CA LYS A 33 -44.54 8.52 -33.51
C LYS A 33 -45.60 8.12 -32.48
N LYS A 34 -46.54 7.24 -32.85
CA LYS A 34 -47.65 6.78 -31.99
C LYS A 34 -47.21 6.11 -30.69
N ASP A 35 -46.00 5.56 -30.67
CA ASP A 35 -45.47 4.79 -29.53
C ASP A 35 -44.67 5.66 -28.56
N PHE A 36 -44.69 6.99 -28.72
CA PHE A 36 -43.96 7.91 -27.86
C PHE A 36 -44.72 8.16 -26.55
N GLU A 37 -44.25 7.55 -25.46
CA GLU A 37 -44.78 7.78 -24.11
C GLU A 37 -43.85 8.69 -23.29
N TYR A 38 -44.27 9.93 -23.06
CA TYR A 38 -43.58 10.87 -22.19
C TYR A 38 -44.22 10.93 -20.80
N LYS A 39 -43.42 10.65 -19.78
CA LYS A 39 -43.85 10.56 -18.37
C LYS A 39 -43.12 11.60 -17.53
N SER A 40 -43.41 12.89 -17.77
CA SER A 40 -42.92 13.98 -16.92
C SER A 40 -43.96 15.06 -16.72
N SER A 41 -43.85 15.76 -15.59
CA SER A 41 -44.61 16.97 -15.28
C SER A 41 -44.03 18.22 -15.95
N THR A 42 -42.79 18.17 -16.41
CA THR A 42 -42.15 19.30 -17.11
C THR A 42 -42.66 19.38 -18.54
N PRO A 43 -43.12 20.54 -19.03
CA PRO A 43 -43.51 20.67 -20.42
C PRO A 43 -42.30 20.50 -21.33
N ILE A 44 -42.47 19.76 -22.42
CA ILE A 44 -41.36 19.36 -23.29
C ILE A 44 -40.64 20.54 -23.95
N ASP A 45 -41.33 21.67 -24.15
CA ASP A 45 -40.76 22.90 -24.72
C ASP A 45 -39.61 23.48 -23.87
N TYR A 46 -39.59 23.19 -22.57
CA TYR A 46 -38.48 23.57 -21.68
C TYR A 46 -37.24 22.68 -21.82
N LEU A 47 -37.37 21.52 -22.48
CA LEU A 47 -36.28 20.55 -22.69
C LEU A 47 -35.63 20.69 -24.06
N ARG A 48 -35.95 21.76 -24.76
CA ARG A 48 -35.40 22.07 -26.07
C ARG A 48 -33.94 22.48 -25.95
N VAL A 49 -33.07 21.71 -26.60
CA VAL A 49 -31.62 21.96 -26.64
C VAL A 49 -31.18 22.62 -27.94
N GLY A 50 -32.02 22.58 -29.00
CA GLY A 50 -31.66 23.20 -30.26
C GLY A 50 -32.69 23.01 -31.36
N TYR A 51 -32.19 23.07 -32.59
CA TYR A 51 -32.95 22.87 -33.81
C TYR A 51 -32.15 21.96 -34.75
N ASP A 52 -32.85 21.02 -35.39
CA ASP A 52 -32.29 20.27 -36.52
C ASP A 52 -32.46 21.10 -37.80
N GLU A 53 -31.35 21.44 -38.45
CA GLU A 53 -31.34 22.21 -39.70
C GLU A 53 -32.00 21.45 -40.87
N ARG A 54 -31.98 20.11 -40.85
CA ARG A 54 -32.56 19.27 -41.92
C ARG A 54 -34.07 19.17 -41.83
N GLU A 55 -34.59 19.00 -40.62
CA GLU A 55 -36.03 18.87 -40.36
C GLU A 55 -36.72 20.21 -40.06
N LYS A 56 -35.94 21.29 -39.86
CA LYS A 56 -36.41 22.60 -39.38
C LYS A 56 -37.26 22.51 -38.11
N ALA A 57 -36.89 21.58 -37.22
CA ALA A 57 -37.69 21.21 -36.06
C ALA A 57 -36.88 21.29 -34.75
N PRO A 58 -37.53 21.51 -33.59
CA PRO A 58 -36.88 21.45 -32.28
C PRO A 58 -36.22 20.08 -32.03
N LEU A 59 -35.05 20.12 -31.40
CA LEU A 59 -34.40 18.97 -30.79
C LEU A 59 -34.56 19.03 -29.27
N TYR A 60 -34.89 17.88 -28.67
CA TYR A 60 -35.12 17.74 -27.23
C TYR A 60 -34.15 16.73 -26.63
N LEU A 61 -33.63 17.02 -25.44
CA LEU A 61 -32.80 16.09 -24.68
C LEU A 61 -33.68 15.36 -23.67
N LEU A 62 -33.77 14.04 -23.81
CA LEU A 62 -34.64 13.20 -22.99
C LEU A 62 -33.87 12.01 -22.44
N ALA A 63 -34.36 11.49 -21.33
CA ALA A 63 -33.89 10.21 -20.79
C ALA A 63 -34.87 9.12 -21.19
N ARG A 64 -34.41 8.10 -21.93
CA ARG A 64 -35.21 6.95 -22.36
C ARG A 64 -34.90 5.74 -21.49
N ASP A 65 -35.91 5.15 -20.87
CA ASP A 65 -35.78 3.90 -20.14
C ASP A 65 -35.61 2.72 -21.11
N LYS A 66 -34.56 1.91 -20.89
CA LYS A 66 -34.23 0.75 -21.73
C LYS A 66 -35.27 -0.36 -21.69
N GLU A 67 -35.95 -0.52 -20.55
CA GLU A 67 -36.88 -1.64 -20.34
C GLU A 67 -38.30 -1.30 -20.79
N THR A 68 -38.75 -0.09 -20.47
CA THR A 68 -40.13 0.34 -20.73
C THR A 68 -40.26 1.16 -22.02
N GLY A 69 -39.16 1.68 -22.56
CA GLY A 69 -39.16 2.56 -23.72
C GLY A 69 -39.72 3.96 -23.45
N ALA A 70 -40.16 4.26 -22.23
CA ALA A 70 -40.74 5.54 -21.84
C ALA A 70 -39.67 6.63 -21.73
N TYR A 71 -40.08 7.87 -22.04
CA TYR A 71 -39.24 9.06 -22.02
C TYR A 71 -39.51 9.92 -20.78
N TYR A 72 -38.44 10.40 -20.16
CA TYR A 72 -38.44 11.25 -18.97
C TYR A 72 -37.63 12.52 -19.22
N CYS A 73 -37.80 13.49 -18.33
CA CYS A 73 -36.97 14.70 -18.28
C CYS A 73 -35.49 14.31 -18.06
N ALA A 74 -34.60 14.84 -18.91
CA ALA A 74 -33.16 14.58 -18.81
C ALA A 74 -32.51 15.24 -17.58
N ASP A 75 -33.03 16.38 -17.11
CA ASP A 75 -32.43 17.15 -16.01
C ASP A 75 -32.29 16.33 -14.73
N SER A 76 -33.32 15.55 -14.38
CA SER A 76 -33.28 14.69 -13.20
C SER A 76 -32.22 13.60 -13.32
N VAL A 77 -32.03 13.02 -14.52
CA VAL A 77 -31.03 11.96 -14.75
C VAL A 77 -29.62 12.54 -14.75
N LEU A 78 -29.44 13.73 -15.33
CA LEU A 78 -28.16 14.45 -15.33
C LEU A 78 -27.75 14.85 -13.92
N GLN A 79 -28.67 15.41 -13.12
CA GLN A 79 -28.40 15.78 -11.74
C GLN A 79 -28.01 14.57 -10.89
N LEU A 80 -28.67 13.42 -11.07
CA LEU A 80 -28.31 12.19 -10.37
C LEU A 80 -26.94 11.64 -10.82
N ARG A 81 -26.58 11.78 -12.09
CA ARG A 81 -25.25 11.40 -12.59
C ARG A 81 -24.15 12.28 -12.02
N GLU A 82 -24.37 13.59 -12.01
CA GLU A 82 -23.45 14.56 -11.43
C GLU A 82 -23.22 14.23 -9.94
N GLN A 83 -24.29 14.03 -9.17
CA GLN A 83 -24.20 13.65 -7.74
C GLN A 83 -23.46 12.32 -7.51
N LEU A 84 -23.69 11.33 -8.37
CA LEU A 84 -22.98 10.05 -8.28
C LEU A 84 -21.48 10.22 -8.58
N GLU A 85 -21.14 11.03 -9.58
CA GLU A 85 -19.76 11.31 -9.94
C GLU A 85 -19.05 12.12 -8.85
N THR A 86 -19.68 13.16 -8.30
CA THR A 86 -19.10 13.93 -7.19
C THR A 86 -18.84 13.06 -5.97
N THR A 87 -19.81 12.22 -5.58
CA THR A 87 -19.66 11.32 -4.42
C THR A 87 -18.52 10.32 -4.65
N ARG A 88 -18.38 9.78 -5.86
CA ARG A 88 -17.26 8.88 -6.20
C ARG A 88 -15.91 9.59 -6.15
N LEU A 89 -15.85 10.82 -6.66
CA LEU A 89 -14.64 11.63 -6.61
C LEU A 89 -14.25 11.94 -5.16
N GLU A 90 -15.20 12.28 -4.30
CA GLU A 90 -14.96 12.51 -2.87
C GLU A 90 -14.38 11.27 -2.19
N ILE A 91 -14.97 10.08 -2.41
CA ILE A 91 -14.46 8.83 -1.85
C ILE A 91 -13.02 8.55 -2.34
N LEU A 92 -12.76 8.72 -3.64
CA LEU A 92 -11.43 8.48 -4.21
C LEU A 92 -10.38 9.47 -3.67
N VAL A 93 -10.76 10.73 -3.47
CA VAL A 93 -9.87 11.73 -2.86
C VAL A 93 -9.53 11.35 -1.42
N ASP A 94 -10.52 10.90 -0.63
CA ASP A 94 -10.30 10.43 0.73
C ASP A 94 -9.41 9.18 0.79
N GLU A 95 -9.60 8.24 -0.13
CA GLU A 95 -8.76 7.04 -0.25
C GLU A 95 -7.32 7.39 -0.64
N ILE A 96 -7.13 8.31 -1.59
CA ILE A 96 -5.81 8.81 -1.98
C ILE A 96 -5.13 9.50 -0.79
N ALA A 97 -5.86 10.34 -0.04
CA ALA A 97 -5.31 11.02 1.14
C ALA A 97 -4.84 10.02 2.21
N LYS A 98 -5.66 9.00 2.53
CA LYS A 98 -5.29 7.92 3.47
C LYS A 98 -4.11 7.10 2.95
N SER A 99 -4.07 6.80 1.66
CA SER A 99 -2.95 6.07 1.07
C SER A 99 -1.66 6.88 1.14
N GLN A 100 -1.73 8.20 0.94
CA GLN A 100 -0.57 9.08 1.05
C GLN A 100 -0.03 9.11 2.49
N GLU A 101 -0.90 9.27 3.48
CA GLU A 101 -0.51 9.21 4.90
C GLU A 101 0.19 7.88 5.24
N ASN A 102 -0.34 6.76 4.76
CA ASN A 102 0.29 5.45 4.95
C ASN A 102 1.66 5.35 4.27
N CYS A 103 1.83 5.94 3.08
CA CYS A 103 3.13 6.00 2.41
C CYS A 103 4.15 6.80 3.24
N ASP A 104 3.76 7.95 3.79
CA ASP A 104 4.63 8.79 4.60
C ASP A 104 5.08 8.05 5.88
N ILE A 105 4.16 7.35 6.56
CA ILE A 105 4.46 6.51 7.73
C ILE A 105 5.45 5.38 7.36
N LEU A 106 5.24 4.73 6.21
CA LEU A 106 6.12 3.66 5.75
C LEU A 106 7.52 4.17 5.38
N GLU A 107 7.62 5.36 4.79
CA GLU A 107 8.90 6.01 4.51
C GLU A 107 9.67 6.35 5.81
N GLU A 108 8.99 6.90 6.81
CA GLU A 108 9.58 7.15 8.13
C GLU A 108 10.10 5.86 8.77
N LYS A 109 9.28 4.80 8.74
CA LYS A 109 9.68 3.49 9.26
C LYS A 109 10.88 2.91 8.50
N ARG A 110 10.91 3.07 7.17
CA ARG A 110 12.04 2.66 6.33
C ARG A 110 13.32 3.42 6.68
N ALA A 111 13.22 4.73 6.94
CA ALA A 111 14.36 5.53 7.37
C ALA A 111 14.88 5.09 8.74
N SER A 112 13.99 4.83 9.70
CA SER A 112 14.36 4.29 11.02
C SER A 112 15.10 2.95 10.92
N LEU A 113 14.54 1.99 10.17
CA LEU A 113 15.16 0.68 9.98
C LEU A 113 16.53 0.79 9.30
N ARG A 114 16.69 1.73 8.36
CA ARG A 114 18.00 1.96 7.72
C ARG A 114 19.03 2.44 8.74
N ASN A 115 18.65 3.32 9.65
CA ASN A 115 19.54 3.79 10.72
C ASN A 115 19.90 2.66 11.69
N GLU A 116 18.95 1.81 12.06
CA GLU A 116 19.20 0.63 12.89
C GLU A 116 20.17 -0.36 12.23
N VAL A 117 19.99 -0.65 10.94
CA VAL A 117 20.89 -1.52 10.17
C VAL A 117 22.31 -0.94 10.14
N ASN A 118 22.46 0.37 9.94
CA ASN A 118 23.77 1.02 9.97
C ASN A 118 24.42 0.90 11.36
N ALA A 119 23.66 1.15 12.44
CA ALA A 119 24.16 1.01 13.80
C ALA A 119 24.61 -0.43 14.12
N ILE A 120 23.86 -1.44 13.65
CA ILE A 120 24.24 -2.85 13.79
C ILE A 120 25.52 -3.16 13.02
N ASN A 121 25.67 -2.65 11.80
CA ASN A 121 26.89 -2.85 11.00
C ASN A 121 28.12 -2.20 11.64
N ASP A 122 27.96 -1.01 12.23
CA ASP A 122 29.02 -0.34 12.98
C ASP A 122 29.44 -1.17 14.20
N GLU A 123 28.47 -1.73 14.93
CA GLU A 123 28.73 -2.58 16.08
C GLU A 123 29.40 -3.92 15.69
N ILE A 124 28.98 -4.53 14.58
CA ILE A 124 29.64 -5.72 14.02
C ILE A 124 31.11 -5.40 13.68
N THR A 125 31.37 -4.21 13.13
CA THR A 125 32.73 -3.77 12.80
C THR A 125 33.57 -3.65 14.07
N ARG A 126 33.07 -2.95 15.09
CA ARG A 126 33.75 -2.83 16.41
C ARG A 126 34.02 -4.18 17.06
N LEU A 127 33.03 -5.09 17.05
CA LEU A 127 33.21 -6.43 17.61
C LEU A 127 34.27 -7.23 16.86
N ASN A 128 34.36 -7.08 15.54
CA ASN A 128 35.41 -7.72 14.75
C ASN A 128 36.79 -7.13 15.07
N GLU A 129 36.89 -5.81 15.23
CA GLU A 129 38.12 -5.12 15.65
C GLU A 129 38.64 -5.62 17.00
N ILE A 130 37.76 -6.05 17.91
CA ILE A 130 38.14 -6.63 19.21
C ILE A 130 38.43 -8.14 19.09
N LYS A 131 37.62 -8.87 18.32
CA LYS A 131 37.70 -10.34 18.19
C LYS A 131 39.02 -10.81 17.58
N PHE A 132 39.55 -10.13 16.56
CA PHE A 132 40.78 -10.56 15.88
C PHE A 132 42.04 -10.41 16.76
N PRO A 133 42.28 -9.26 17.43
CA PRO A 133 43.37 -9.13 18.39
C PRO A 133 43.31 -10.15 19.53
N LEU A 134 42.12 -10.34 20.12
CA LEU A 134 41.95 -11.33 21.19
C LEU A 134 42.30 -12.75 20.73
N ARG A 135 41.89 -13.14 19.51
CA ARG A 135 42.29 -14.44 18.93
C ARG A 135 43.80 -14.56 18.79
N ARG A 136 44.48 -13.52 18.31
CA ARG A 136 45.95 -13.51 18.21
C ARG A 136 46.61 -13.62 19.58
N GLU A 137 46.07 -12.96 20.59
CA GLU A 137 46.60 -13.01 21.94
C GLU A 137 46.41 -14.40 22.57
N ILE A 138 45.25 -15.03 22.38
CA ILE A 138 45.00 -16.42 22.77
C ILE A 138 46.01 -17.36 22.09
N ASP A 139 46.27 -17.18 20.80
CA ASP A 139 47.22 -18.03 20.07
C ASP A 139 48.66 -17.83 20.57
N LYS A 140 49.05 -16.58 20.89
CA LYS A 140 50.34 -16.29 21.52
C LYS A 140 50.47 -16.98 22.87
N LEU A 141 49.46 -16.84 23.74
CA LEU A 141 49.45 -17.45 25.07
C LEU A 141 49.50 -18.99 25.01
N LYS A 142 48.86 -19.60 24.01
CA LYS A 142 48.97 -21.05 23.78
C LYS A 142 50.39 -21.46 23.43
N ARG A 143 51.07 -20.73 22.54
CA ARG A 143 52.46 -21.03 22.16
C ARG A 143 53.41 -20.85 23.33
N THR A 144 53.27 -19.76 24.09
CA THR A 144 54.11 -19.53 25.28
C THR A 144 53.89 -20.60 26.34
N LYS A 145 52.64 -21.04 26.53
CA LYS A 145 52.32 -22.15 27.44
C LYS A 145 53.00 -23.45 27.03
N GLU A 146 52.95 -23.82 25.75
CA GLU A 146 53.58 -25.07 25.29
C GLU A 146 55.11 -24.97 25.37
N SER A 147 55.70 -23.84 24.98
CA SER A 147 57.15 -23.59 25.12
C SER A 147 57.60 -23.68 26.58
N LEU A 148 56.90 -23.04 27.53
CA LEU A 148 57.23 -23.12 28.96
C LEU A 148 57.14 -24.55 29.50
N LYS A 149 56.22 -25.34 28.97
CA LYS A 149 56.05 -26.75 29.36
C LYS A 149 57.18 -27.61 28.81
N GLU A 150 57.61 -27.37 27.57
CA GLU A 150 58.80 -27.98 26.98
C GLU A 150 60.05 -27.59 27.79
N ASP A 151 60.28 -26.30 28.03
CA ASP A 151 61.40 -25.79 28.84
C ASP A 151 61.43 -26.41 30.24
N PHE A 152 60.27 -26.54 30.89
CA PHE A 152 60.16 -27.18 32.20
C PHE A 152 60.49 -28.67 32.15
N ASN A 153 60.02 -29.39 31.14
CA ASN A 153 60.33 -30.81 30.95
C ASN A 153 61.81 -31.04 30.64
N ASP A 154 62.41 -30.17 29.82
CA ASP A 154 63.84 -30.19 29.49
C ASP A 154 64.68 -29.92 30.73
N TRP A 155 64.30 -28.91 31.54
CA TRP A 155 64.91 -28.64 32.83
C TRP A 155 64.80 -29.85 33.76
N LYS A 156 63.60 -30.41 33.92
CA LYS A 156 63.34 -31.59 34.75
C LYS A 156 64.24 -32.77 34.36
N SER A 157 64.37 -33.02 33.06
CA SER A 157 65.16 -34.13 32.53
C SER A 157 66.67 -33.91 32.68
N SER A 158 67.14 -32.67 32.54
CA SER A 158 68.57 -32.33 32.52
C SER A 158 69.13 -31.95 33.90
N HIS A 159 68.28 -31.58 34.86
CA HIS A 159 68.72 -31.03 36.13
C HIS A 159 68.98 -32.13 37.17
N TRP A 160 70.24 -32.27 37.57
CA TRP A 160 70.73 -33.29 38.51
C TRP A 160 69.99 -33.32 39.86
N LEU A 161 69.63 -32.15 40.43
CA LEU A 161 68.82 -32.09 41.66
C LEU A 161 67.45 -32.76 41.51
N TRP A 162 66.77 -32.58 40.37
CA TRP A 162 65.46 -33.18 40.17
C TRP A 162 65.57 -34.70 40.07
N GLN A 163 66.56 -35.20 39.33
CA GLN A 163 66.86 -36.64 39.23
C GLN A 163 67.21 -37.25 40.59
N LEU A 164 68.02 -36.56 41.40
CA LEU A 164 68.35 -36.99 42.76
C LEU A 164 67.12 -37.06 43.66
N LEU A 165 66.27 -36.01 43.65
CA LEU A 165 65.06 -35.97 44.45
C LEU A 165 64.03 -37.03 44.01
N TYR A 166 63.91 -37.25 42.70
CA TYR A 166 63.04 -38.29 42.14
C TYR A 166 63.52 -39.69 42.54
N TRP A 167 64.82 -39.96 42.47
CA TRP A 167 65.42 -41.23 42.93
C TRP A 167 65.19 -41.48 44.44
N ILE A 168 65.36 -40.45 45.28
CA ILE A 168 65.06 -40.55 46.72
C ILE A 168 63.57 -40.85 46.94
N TYR A 169 62.68 -40.19 46.20
CA TYR A 169 61.23 -40.44 46.29
C TYR A 169 60.85 -41.87 45.91
N GLU A 170 61.42 -42.42 44.83
CA GLU A 170 61.20 -43.82 44.44
C GLU A 170 61.70 -44.78 45.53
N THR A 171 62.90 -44.55 46.07
CA THR A 171 63.50 -45.41 47.11
C THR A 171 62.72 -45.40 48.44
N ILE A 172 62.02 -44.31 48.77
CA ILE A 172 61.23 -44.19 50.00
C ILE A 172 59.84 -44.83 49.84
N ASN A 173 59.31 -44.91 48.61
CA ASN A 173 57.96 -45.41 48.33
C ASN A 173 57.92 -46.84 47.74
N GLU A 174 59.07 -47.46 47.49
CA GLU A 174 59.23 -48.91 47.31
C GLU A 174 59.23 -49.64 48.67
#